data_AF-A0A974E3H3-F1
#
_entry.id   AF-A0A974E3H3-F1
#
_cell.length_a   1.000
_cell.length_b   1.000
_cell.length_c   1.000
_cell.angle_alpha   90.00
_cell.angle_beta   90.00
_cell.angle_gamma   90.00
#
_symmetry.space_group_name_H-M   'P 1'
#
loop_
_entity.id
_entity.type
_entity.pdbx_description
1 polymer ?
#
loop_
_entity_poly.entity_id
_entity_poly.type
_entity_poly.pdbx_seq_one_letter_code
_entity_poly.pdbx_strand_id
1 'polypeptide(L)'
;MNPGDIIHEILPLFCAEGALKIFCSGALASKVTPLILTLCSCNILSAHEISCFCLLQPSPIYSLIPTDIKGAQTKARNLERAIEEYIDEYSVCKCQPCQNGGKAMVIDGECICNCPLHYEGVACQNIKAEAFLEPKEPIDGGWGCWTVSPNCVNGDLTATRKCDNPVPQEGGKTCHGSQTKTIPCEK
;
A
#
# COMPACT_ATOMS: atom_id res chain seq x y z
N MET A 1 -28.63 -12.91 1.15
CA MET A 1 -27.60 -13.87 1.60
C MET A 1 -26.30 -13.42 0.99
N ASN A 2 -25.41 -12.94 1.84
CA ASN A 2 -24.24 -12.15 1.48
C ASN A 2 -23.08 -13.02 0.99
N PRO A 3 -22.15 -12.49 0.18
CA PRO A 3 -21.06 -13.25 -0.43
C PRO A 3 -19.86 -13.49 0.51
N GLY A 4 -20.08 -13.51 1.82
CA GLY A 4 -19.03 -13.59 2.85
C GLY A 4 -18.65 -15.01 3.29
N ASP A 5 -19.40 -16.04 2.90
CA ASP A 5 -19.30 -17.36 3.52
C ASP A 5 -18.48 -18.40 2.74
N ILE A 6 -17.70 -17.99 1.72
CA ILE A 6 -16.86 -18.93 0.93
C ILE A 6 -15.37 -18.83 1.29
N ILE A 7 -14.95 -17.86 2.11
CA ILE A 7 -13.52 -17.66 2.48
C ILE A 7 -13.11 -18.45 3.73
N HIS A 8 -14.06 -19.04 4.48
CA HIS A 8 -13.74 -19.79 5.69
C HIS A 8 -13.58 -21.32 5.49
N GLU A 9 -13.81 -21.87 4.30
CA GLU A 9 -13.72 -23.33 4.07
C GLU A 9 -12.54 -23.82 3.21
N ILE A 10 -11.72 -22.93 2.64
CA ILE A 10 -10.55 -23.33 1.81
C ILE A 10 -9.22 -23.15 2.55
N LEU A 11 -9.21 -22.45 3.69
CA LEU A 11 -8.00 -22.24 4.49
C LEU A 11 -7.57 -23.40 5.45
N PRO A 12 -8.30 -24.52 5.61
CA PRO A 12 -7.74 -25.69 6.33
C PRO A 12 -7.17 -26.80 5.43
N LEU A 13 -7.28 -26.71 4.10
CA LEU A 13 -6.98 -27.84 3.19
C LEU A 13 -5.51 -28.00 2.73
N PHE A 14 -4.58 -27.19 3.24
CA PHE A 14 -3.13 -27.41 3.02
C PHE A 14 -2.36 -27.86 4.28
N CYS A 15 -3.04 -28.06 5.42
CA CYS A 15 -2.40 -28.51 6.67
C CYS A 15 -2.78 -29.93 7.10
N ALA A 16 -3.65 -30.63 6.37
CA ALA A 16 -4.17 -31.93 6.79
C ALA A 16 -4.00 -33.02 5.73
N GLU A 17 -2.80 -33.15 5.16
CA GLU A 17 -2.38 -34.40 4.50
C GLU A 17 -0.85 -34.45 4.42
N GLY A 18 -0.22 -34.85 5.53
CA GLY A 18 0.92 -35.77 5.54
C GLY A 18 2.23 -35.44 4.80
N ALA A 19 2.45 -34.23 4.25
CA ALA A 19 3.65 -33.94 3.47
C ALA A 19 4.37 -32.60 3.78
N LEU A 20 4.12 -31.99 4.95
CA LEU A 20 4.95 -30.88 5.40
C LEU A 20 5.19 -30.93 6.91
N LYS A 21 6.09 -31.85 7.31
CA LYS A 21 6.89 -31.62 8.52
C LYS A 21 7.75 -30.38 8.26
N ILE A 22 7.23 -29.20 8.55
CA ILE A 22 8.05 -28.00 8.71
C ILE A 22 8.86 -28.22 9.99
N PHE A 23 10.00 -28.90 9.86
CA PHE A 23 11.09 -28.69 10.78
C PHE A 23 11.48 -27.21 10.60
N CYS A 24 11.07 -26.37 11.54
CA CYS A 24 11.71 -25.07 11.76
C CYS A 24 13.15 -25.34 12.19
N SER A 25 14.01 -25.50 11.20
CA SER A 25 15.45 -25.51 11.33
C SER A 25 15.96 -24.71 10.13
N GLY A 26 16.03 -23.39 10.30
CA GLY A 26 16.82 -22.47 9.46
C GLY A 26 16.74 -22.64 7.93
N ALA A 27 15.57 -22.89 7.35
CA ALA A 27 15.45 -23.14 5.91
C ALA A 27 14.74 -21.97 5.20
N LEU A 28 15.44 -21.30 4.27
CA LEU A 28 14.85 -20.46 3.23
C LEU A 28 13.82 -21.28 2.46
N ALA A 29 12.54 -20.91 2.52
CA ALA A 29 11.54 -21.43 1.59
C ALA A 29 11.38 -20.43 0.44
N SER A 30 11.92 -20.79 -0.73
CA SER A 30 11.73 -20.02 -1.96
C SER A 30 10.55 -20.62 -2.72
N LYS A 31 9.44 -19.88 -2.84
CA LYS A 31 8.36 -20.22 -3.79
C LYS A 31 8.42 -19.21 -4.93
N VAL A 32 8.67 -19.72 -6.14
CA VAL A 32 8.59 -18.93 -7.37
C VAL A 32 7.16 -19.04 -7.90
N THR A 33 6.32 -18.08 -7.54
CA THR A 33 5.10 -17.79 -8.30
C THR A 33 5.41 -16.75 -9.37
N PRO A 34 4.83 -16.82 -10.58
CA PRO A 34 5.29 -16.05 -11.75
C PRO A 34 5.21 -14.52 -11.64
N LEU A 35 4.63 -13.96 -10.56
CA LEU A 35 4.54 -12.53 -10.32
C LEU A 35 5.40 -12.00 -9.16
N ILE A 36 5.92 -12.87 -8.28
CA ILE A 36 6.50 -12.44 -7.00
C ILE A 36 7.67 -13.35 -6.63
N LEU A 37 8.89 -12.79 -6.52
CA LEU A 37 9.99 -13.43 -5.80
C LEU A 37 9.69 -13.26 -4.30
N THR A 38 9.10 -14.27 -3.66
CA THR A 38 8.79 -14.22 -2.23
C THR A 38 9.89 -14.94 -1.45
N LEU A 39 10.78 -14.16 -0.84
CA LEU A 39 11.67 -14.67 0.20
C LEU A 39 11.01 -14.36 1.55
N CYS A 40 10.30 -15.34 2.11
CA CYS A 40 9.75 -15.23 3.45
C CYS A 40 10.70 -15.90 4.45
N SER A 41 11.18 -15.12 5.39
CA SER A 41 11.92 -15.59 6.56
C SER A 41 11.00 -15.44 7.77
N CYS A 42 10.64 -16.55 8.40
CA CYS A 42 9.89 -16.53 9.65
C CYS A 42 10.84 -16.80 10.82
N ASN A 43 10.99 -15.83 11.69
CA ASN A 43 11.69 -15.98 12.96
C ASN A 43 10.66 -16.24 14.05
N ILE A 44 10.89 -17.30 14.83
CA ILE A 44 10.12 -17.56 16.05
C ILE A 44 10.79 -16.72 17.15
N LEU A 45 10.13 -15.65 17.59
CA LEU A 45 10.63 -14.83 18.70
C LEU A 45 10.19 -15.40 20.06
N SER A 46 8.98 -15.97 20.13
CA SER A 46 8.47 -16.63 21.34
C SER A 46 7.37 -17.65 21.00
N ALA A 47 6.84 -18.34 22.03
CA ALA A 47 5.74 -19.31 21.87
C ALA A 47 4.44 -18.70 21.32
N HIS A 48 4.30 -17.36 21.36
CA HIS A 48 3.10 -16.64 20.89
C HIS A 48 3.41 -15.57 19.83
N GLU A 49 4.69 -15.39 19.44
CA GLU A 49 5.09 -14.44 18.40
C GLU A 49 5.93 -15.11 17.32
N ILE A 50 5.37 -15.14 16.11
CA ILE A 50 6.05 -15.50 14.88
C ILE A 50 6.15 -14.24 14.04
N SER A 51 7.37 -13.75 13.82
CA SER A 51 7.61 -12.64 12.89
C SER A 51 8.02 -13.20 11.54
N CYS A 52 7.15 -13.06 10.54
CA CYS A 52 7.46 -13.41 9.17
C CYS A 52 7.77 -12.15 8.37
N PHE A 53 8.99 -12.05 7.87
CA PHE A 53 9.41 -11.00 6.96
C PHE A 53 9.43 -11.55 5.54
N CYS A 54 8.58 -11.02 4.68
CA CYS A 54 8.57 -11.37 3.26
C CYS A 54 9.15 -10.20 2.46
N LEU A 55 10.30 -10.42 1.83
CA LEU A 55 10.83 -9.49 0.86
C LEU A 55 9.99 -9.59 -0.41
N LEU A 56 9.14 -8.58 -0.64
CA LEU A 56 8.42 -8.40 -1.89
C LEU A 56 9.16 -7.34 -2.72
N GLN A 57 9.70 -7.73 -3.86
CA GLN A 57 10.20 -6.79 -4.87
C GLN A 57 9.17 -6.72 -6.01
N PRO A 58 8.27 -5.72 -6.01
CA PRO A 58 7.30 -5.57 -7.08
C PRO A 58 7.99 -5.07 -8.35
N SER A 59 7.67 -5.68 -9.48
CA SER A 59 7.92 -5.13 -10.81
C SER A 59 6.64 -4.52 -11.38
N PRO A 60 6.74 -3.51 -12.26
CA PRO A 60 5.56 -2.95 -12.90
C PRO A 60 4.85 -4.01 -13.75
N ILE A 61 3.52 -4.10 -13.64
CA ILE A 61 2.74 -5.13 -14.33
C ILE A 61 2.87 -5.06 -15.86
N TYR A 62 3.11 -3.87 -16.43
CA TYR A 62 3.32 -3.72 -17.88
C TYR A 62 4.61 -4.36 -18.39
N SER A 63 5.61 -4.62 -17.53
CA SER A 63 6.83 -5.33 -17.93
C SER A 63 6.60 -6.82 -18.16
N LEU A 64 5.43 -7.33 -17.79
CA LEU A 64 5.06 -8.74 -17.96
C LEU A 64 4.40 -9.01 -19.32
N ILE A 65 4.16 -7.99 -20.14
CA ILE A 65 3.59 -8.17 -21.48
C ILE A 65 4.59 -8.92 -22.36
N PRO A 66 4.24 -10.12 -22.88
CA PRO A 66 5.13 -10.90 -23.72
C PRO A 66 5.53 -10.14 -24.99
N THR A 67 6.78 -10.27 -25.43
CA THR A 67 7.31 -9.50 -26.58
C THR A 67 6.91 -10.09 -27.93
N ASP A 68 6.42 -11.32 -27.95
CA ASP A 68 6.04 -12.10 -29.14
C ASP A 68 4.62 -11.81 -29.65
N ILE A 69 3.79 -11.14 -28.84
CA ILE A 69 2.44 -10.74 -29.28
C ILE A 69 2.48 -9.53 -30.20
N LYS A 70 1.57 -9.51 -31.20
CA LYS A 70 1.41 -8.35 -32.09
C LYS A 70 1.12 -7.08 -31.29
N GLY A 71 1.97 -6.06 -31.49
CA GLY A 71 1.84 -4.76 -30.83
C GLY A 71 2.20 -4.75 -29.35
N ALA A 72 3.03 -5.70 -28.87
CA ALA A 72 3.46 -5.79 -27.47
C ALA A 72 3.92 -4.44 -26.88
N GLN A 73 4.81 -3.73 -27.59
CA GLN A 73 5.35 -2.44 -27.14
C GLN A 73 4.27 -1.35 -26.98
N THR A 74 3.33 -1.29 -27.93
CA THR A 74 2.22 -0.34 -27.86
C THR A 74 1.27 -0.67 -26.71
N LYS A 75 0.99 -1.96 -26.48
CA LYS A 75 0.17 -2.41 -25.35
C LYS A 75 0.84 -2.09 -24.01
N ALA A 76 2.15 -2.27 -23.91
CA ALA A 76 2.92 -1.94 -22.71
C ALA A 76 2.87 -0.45 -22.39
N ARG A 77 3.12 0.41 -23.38
CA ARG A 77 3.01 1.88 -23.21
C ARG A 77 1.60 2.33 -22.84
N ASN A 78 0.59 1.75 -23.47
CA ASN A 78 -0.80 2.07 -23.17
C ASN A 78 -1.18 1.64 -21.75
N LEU A 79 -0.71 0.48 -21.31
CA LEU A 79 -0.96 -0.03 -19.96
C LEU A 79 -0.21 0.81 -18.91
N GLU A 80 1.03 1.19 -19.18
CA GLU A 80 1.80 2.11 -18.34
C GLU A 80 1.04 3.42 -18.13
N ARG A 81 0.60 4.07 -19.21
CA ARG A 81 -0.21 5.29 -19.13
C ARG A 81 -1.52 5.09 -18.35
N ALA A 82 -2.25 4.00 -18.61
CA ALA A 82 -3.50 3.72 -17.93
C ALA A 82 -3.31 3.48 -16.41
N ILE A 83 -2.20 2.89 -16.00
CA ILE A 83 -1.86 2.70 -14.59
C ILE A 83 -1.55 4.04 -13.92
N GLU A 84 -0.80 4.92 -14.59
CA GLU A 84 -0.52 6.27 -14.07
C GLU A 84 -1.82 7.07 -13.88
N GLU A 85 -2.71 7.04 -14.87
CA GLU A 85 -4.04 7.67 -14.79
C GLU A 85 -4.86 7.10 -13.62
N TYR A 86 -4.87 5.78 -13.44
CA TYR A 86 -5.56 5.12 -12.34
C TYR A 86 -4.99 5.52 -10.97
N ILE A 87 -3.66 5.54 -10.82
CA ILE A 87 -3.00 5.96 -9.57
C ILE A 87 -3.34 7.42 -9.25
N ASP A 88 -3.33 8.29 -10.25
CA ASP A 88 -3.69 9.69 -10.06
C ASP A 88 -5.18 9.86 -9.73
N GLU A 89 -6.07 9.05 -10.32
CA GLU A 89 -7.51 9.07 -10.05
C GLU A 89 -7.85 8.58 -8.64
N TYR A 90 -7.32 7.44 -8.22
CA TYR A 90 -7.65 6.75 -6.97
C TYR A 90 -6.59 6.93 -5.87
N SER A 91 -5.83 8.02 -5.94
CA SER A 91 -4.80 8.33 -4.94
C SER A 91 -5.40 8.67 -3.57
N VAL A 92 -4.82 8.10 -2.51
CA VAL A 92 -5.18 8.37 -1.10
C VAL A 92 -5.08 9.86 -0.75
N CYS A 93 -4.23 10.62 -1.44
CA CYS A 93 -4.06 12.05 -1.19
C CYS A 93 -5.35 12.87 -1.40
N LYS A 94 -6.33 12.34 -2.15
CA LYS A 94 -7.64 12.98 -2.38
C LYS A 94 -8.60 12.80 -1.21
N CYS A 95 -8.34 11.82 -0.35
CA CYS A 95 -9.09 11.62 0.86
C CYS A 95 -8.77 12.72 1.89
N GLN A 96 -9.75 13.04 2.73
CA GLN A 96 -9.50 13.81 3.93
C GLN A 96 -8.66 12.97 4.90
N PRO A 97 -7.77 13.60 5.69
CA PRO A 97 -6.96 12.89 6.66
C PRO A 97 -7.85 12.32 7.77
N CYS A 98 -7.58 11.07 8.15
CA CYS A 98 -8.18 10.48 9.34
C CYS A 98 -7.60 11.14 10.60
N GLN A 99 -8.35 11.09 11.69
CA GLN A 99 -7.92 11.62 12.99
C GLN A 99 -7.11 10.57 13.75
N ASN A 100 -6.42 11.03 14.80
CA ASN A 100 -5.78 10.17 15.80
C ASN A 100 -4.85 9.07 15.23
N GLY A 101 -4.10 9.39 14.17
CA GLY A 101 -3.16 8.45 13.55
C GLY A 101 -3.83 7.39 12.64
N GLY A 102 -5.12 7.52 12.35
CA GLY A 102 -5.80 6.67 11.38
C GLY A 102 -5.17 6.75 9.99
N LYS A 103 -5.15 5.63 9.27
CA LYS A 103 -4.61 5.56 7.91
C LYS A 103 -5.75 5.60 6.90
N ALA A 104 -5.76 6.63 6.06
CA ALA A 104 -6.70 6.71 4.94
C ALA A 104 -6.35 5.66 3.87
N MET A 105 -7.38 5.01 3.34
CA MET A 105 -7.30 4.04 2.27
C MET A 105 -8.46 4.26 1.30
N VAL A 106 -8.27 3.93 0.03
CA VAL A 106 -9.33 3.95 -0.97
C VAL A 106 -9.74 2.52 -1.26
N ILE A 107 -11.03 2.21 -1.05
CA ILE A 107 -11.63 0.91 -1.41
C ILE A 107 -12.87 1.23 -2.23
N ASP A 108 -12.94 0.68 -3.45
CA ASP A 108 -14.05 0.90 -4.39
C ASP A 108 -14.39 2.39 -4.64
N GLY A 109 -13.37 3.26 -4.60
CA GLY A 109 -13.51 4.70 -4.78
C GLY A 109 -13.97 5.46 -3.53
N GLU A 110 -14.23 4.75 -2.42
CA GLU A 110 -14.60 5.35 -1.14
C GLU A 110 -13.38 5.49 -0.22
N CYS A 111 -13.29 6.63 0.47
CA CYS A 111 -12.26 6.89 1.47
C CYS A 111 -12.63 6.23 2.79
N ILE A 112 -11.86 5.23 3.20
CA ILE A 112 -12.04 4.48 4.43
C ILE A 112 -10.86 4.76 5.36
N CYS A 113 -11.14 5.01 6.64
CA CYS A 113 -10.13 5.16 7.67
C CYS A 113 -9.91 3.84 8.39
N ASN A 114 -8.69 3.30 8.29
CA ASN A 114 -8.26 2.21 9.15
C ASN A 114 -7.77 2.78 10.48
N CYS A 115 -8.54 2.55 11.55
CA CYS A 115 -8.28 3.13 12.87
C CYS A 115 -7.29 2.30 13.69
N PRO A 116 -6.42 2.96 14.48
CA PRO A 116 -5.64 2.28 15.51
C PRO A 116 -6.56 1.65 16.56
N LEU A 117 -6.01 0.72 17.36
CA LEU A 117 -6.78 -0.13 18.27
C LEU A 117 -7.71 0.67 19.20
N HIS A 118 -7.28 1.85 19.63
CA HIS A 118 -7.94 2.69 20.65
C HIS A 118 -8.95 3.70 20.12
N TYR A 119 -9.09 3.79 18.80
CA TYR A 119 -9.96 4.79 18.16
C TYR A 119 -11.03 4.13 17.28
N GLU A 120 -12.15 4.82 17.13
CA GLU A 120 -13.28 4.36 16.31
C GLU A 120 -14.03 5.53 15.66
N GLY A 121 -15.04 5.19 14.85
CA GLY A 121 -15.81 6.12 14.04
C GLY A 121 -15.26 6.25 12.62
N VAL A 122 -16.05 6.89 11.75
CA VAL A 122 -15.76 7.01 10.31
C VAL A 122 -14.41 7.66 9.99
N ALA A 123 -13.91 8.51 10.88
CA ALA A 123 -12.64 9.20 10.74
C ALA A 123 -11.69 8.93 11.91
N CYS A 124 -11.91 7.87 12.70
CA CYS A 124 -11.17 7.57 13.93
C CYS A 124 -11.24 8.70 14.98
N GLN A 125 -12.35 9.42 15.00
CA GLN A 125 -12.52 10.62 15.84
C GLN A 125 -12.87 10.30 17.30
N ASN A 126 -13.40 9.10 17.56
CA ASN A 126 -13.83 8.70 18.89
C ASN A 126 -12.76 7.83 19.56
N ILE A 127 -12.59 7.98 20.87
CA ILE A 127 -11.77 7.08 21.69
C ILE A 127 -12.68 5.94 22.15
N LYS A 128 -12.25 4.69 21.99
CA LYS A 128 -13.01 3.53 22.47
C LYS A 128 -13.08 3.53 24.00
N ALA A 129 -14.22 3.08 24.53
CA ALA A 129 -14.44 3.07 25.97
C ALA A 129 -13.42 2.20 26.73
N GLU A 130 -12.88 1.14 26.12
CA GLU A 130 -11.83 0.31 26.72
C GLU A 130 -10.40 0.89 26.63
N ALA A 131 -10.18 1.98 25.91
CA ALA A 131 -8.86 2.60 25.73
C ALA A 131 -8.48 3.47 26.94
N PHE A 132 -8.29 2.85 28.10
CA PHE A 132 -7.77 3.52 29.28
C PHE A 132 -6.25 3.40 29.31
N LEU A 133 -5.57 4.54 29.09
CA LEU A 133 -4.16 4.80 29.45
C LEU A 133 -3.06 4.40 28.44
N GLU A 134 -3.27 4.64 27.14
CA GLU A 134 -2.12 4.67 26.22
C GLU A 134 -1.77 6.10 25.78
N PRO A 135 -0.46 6.44 25.71
CA PRO A 135 -0.03 7.72 25.17
C PRO A 135 -0.54 7.90 23.75
N LYS A 136 -0.96 9.13 23.41
CA LYS A 136 -1.29 9.48 22.03
C LYS A 136 -0.10 9.18 21.14
N GLU A 137 -0.28 8.27 20.17
CA GLU A 137 0.77 7.91 19.24
C GLU A 137 1.15 9.09 18.34
N PRO A 138 2.42 9.21 17.92
CA PRO A 138 2.84 10.19 16.93
C PRO A 138 2.03 10.04 15.64
N ILE A 139 1.60 11.17 15.07
CA ILE A 139 0.89 11.17 13.79
C ILE A 139 1.93 11.46 12.71
N ASP A 140 2.26 10.43 11.92
CA ASP A 140 3.15 10.57 10.78
C ASP A 140 2.51 11.43 9.67
N GLY A 141 3.33 12.21 8.97
CA GLY A 141 2.89 13.03 7.86
C GLY A 141 2.54 12.23 6.62
N GLY A 142 1.50 12.67 5.92
CA GLY A 142 1.10 12.13 4.63
C GLY A 142 1.23 13.14 3.50
N TRP A 143 1.54 12.64 2.31
CA TRP A 143 1.65 13.47 1.12
C TRP A 143 0.27 13.97 0.67
N GLY A 144 0.11 15.29 0.59
CA GLY A 144 -0.94 15.93 -0.18
C GLY A 144 -0.80 15.65 -1.68
N CYS A 145 -1.87 15.93 -2.43
CA CYS A 145 -1.87 15.66 -3.86
C CYS A 145 -0.87 16.51 -4.64
N TRP A 146 -0.41 15.95 -5.75
CA TRP A 146 0.41 16.67 -6.70
C TRP A 146 -0.39 17.82 -7.33
N THR A 147 0.22 19.00 -7.32
CA THR A 147 -0.25 20.19 -8.03
C THR A 147 0.69 20.42 -9.21
N VAL A 148 0.16 20.30 -10.42
CA VAL A 148 0.91 20.47 -11.67
C VAL A 148 0.87 21.93 -12.09
N SER A 149 2.01 22.45 -12.54
CA SER A 149 2.11 23.79 -13.11
C SER A 149 1.21 23.91 -14.34
N PRO A 150 0.53 25.05 -14.55
CA PRO A 150 -0.39 25.20 -15.68
C PRO A 150 0.32 25.32 -17.03
N ASN A 151 1.58 25.74 -17.05
CA ASN A 151 2.30 26.07 -18.28
C ASN A 151 3.44 25.08 -18.53
N CYS A 152 3.51 24.57 -19.75
CA CYS A 152 4.65 23.82 -20.25
C CYS A 152 5.82 24.78 -20.51
N VAL A 153 6.82 24.79 -19.63
CA VAL A 153 7.99 25.66 -19.74
C VAL A 153 9.17 24.83 -20.19
N ASN A 154 9.77 25.17 -21.33
CA ASN A 154 10.91 24.46 -21.91
C ASN A 154 10.68 22.95 -22.15
N GLY A 155 9.42 22.53 -22.37
CA GLY A 155 9.08 21.12 -22.58
C GLY A 155 8.80 20.34 -21.29
N ASP A 156 8.76 21.03 -20.15
CA ASP A 156 8.54 20.43 -18.84
C ASP A 156 7.40 21.13 -18.05
N LEU A 157 6.62 20.33 -17.34
CA LEU A 157 5.72 20.73 -16.27
C LEU A 157 6.39 20.45 -14.92
N THR A 158 6.21 21.35 -13.97
CA THR A 158 6.63 21.13 -12.58
C THR A 158 5.43 20.66 -11.77
N ALA A 159 5.53 19.48 -11.15
CA ALA A 159 4.56 19.04 -10.17
C ALA A 159 5.13 19.18 -8.76
N THR A 160 4.34 19.75 -7.85
CA THR A 160 4.73 19.96 -6.44
C THR A 160 3.69 19.35 -5.50
N ARG A 161 4.11 18.90 -4.33
CA ARG A 161 3.22 18.41 -3.28
C ARG A 161 3.73 18.85 -1.90
N LYS A 162 2.83 18.84 -0.92
CA LYS A 162 3.12 19.20 0.47
C LYS A 162 2.93 17.99 1.37
N CYS A 163 3.63 17.98 2.49
CA CYS A 163 3.48 16.96 3.52
C CYS A 163 2.46 17.43 4.56
N ASP A 164 1.19 17.48 4.16
CA ASP A 164 0.10 18.10 4.91
C ASP A 164 -1.19 17.27 4.94
N ASN A 165 -1.18 16.04 4.44
CA ASN A 165 -2.36 15.16 4.46
C ASN A 165 -2.08 13.78 5.10
N PRO A 166 -1.97 13.68 6.44
CA PRO A 166 -2.04 14.77 7.44
C PRO A 166 -0.69 15.48 7.63
N VAL A 167 -0.72 16.62 8.33
CA VAL A 167 0.50 17.27 8.85
C VAL A 167 1.06 16.41 9.99
N PRO A 168 2.39 16.16 10.06
CA PRO A 168 2.98 15.45 11.19
C PRO A 168 2.68 16.12 12.55
N GLN A 169 2.35 15.34 13.57
CA GLN A 169 2.08 15.83 14.94
C GLN A 169 2.76 14.95 16.00
N GLU A 170 2.94 15.51 17.21
CA GLU A 170 3.46 14.79 18.38
C GLU A 170 4.82 14.09 18.12
N GLY A 171 5.67 14.70 17.30
CA GLY A 171 6.96 14.11 16.90
C GLY A 171 6.89 13.04 15.80
N GLY A 172 5.76 12.93 15.10
CA GLY A 172 5.59 12.03 13.96
C GLY A 172 6.55 12.34 12.82
N LYS A 173 6.79 11.33 11.98
CA LYS A 173 7.77 11.39 10.90
C LYS A 173 7.28 12.30 9.78
N THR A 174 8.22 13.00 9.14
CA THR A 174 7.93 13.72 7.91
C THR A 174 7.80 12.77 6.72
N CYS A 175 7.14 13.23 5.67
CA CYS A 175 6.91 12.42 4.48
C CYS A 175 8.24 12.09 3.79
N HIS A 176 8.44 10.82 3.48
CA HIS A 176 9.61 10.36 2.75
C HIS A 176 9.46 10.60 1.23
N GLY A 177 10.52 11.06 0.58
CA GLY A 177 10.60 11.29 -0.86
C GLY A 177 10.57 12.76 -1.29
N SER A 178 10.58 13.00 -2.60
CA SER A 178 10.68 14.36 -3.16
C SER A 178 9.36 15.12 -3.09
N GLN A 179 9.44 16.43 -2.83
CA GLN A 179 8.31 17.37 -2.86
C GLN A 179 8.01 17.89 -4.26
N THR A 180 8.95 17.72 -5.19
CA THR A 180 8.88 18.23 -6.57
C THR A 180 9.26 17.11 -7.54
N LYS A 181 8.56 17.04 -8.68
CA LYS A 181 8.94 16.22 -9.83
C LYS A 181 8.72 16.98 -11.13
N THR A 182 9.48 16.62 -12.16
CA THR A 182 9.34 17.15 -13.51
C THR A 182 8.57 16.16 -14.37
N ILE A 183 7.61 16.65 -15.15
CA ILE A 183 6.80 15.84 -16.06
C ILE A 183 7.01 16.40 -17.47
N PRO A 184 7.49 15.60 -18.44
CA PRO A 184 7.65 16.07 -19.80
C PRO A 184 6.30 16.43 -20.43
N CYS A 185 6.27 17.50 -21.22
CA CYS A 185 5.09 17.95 -21.96
C CYS A 185 5.45 18.33 -23.40
N GLU A 186 4.50 18.12 -24.30
CA GLU A 186 4.59 18.64 -25.67
C GLU A 186 4.03 20.08 -25.70
N LYS A 187 4.68 20.96 -26.45
CA LYS A 187 4.24 22.34 -26.67
C LYS A 187 3.14 22.43 -27.73
#